data_AF-A0A7S3J4R0-F1
#
_entry.id   AF-A0A7S3J4R0-F1
#
_cell.length_a   1.000
_cell.length_b   1.000
_cell.length_c   1.000
_cell.angle_alpha   90.00
_cell.angle_beta   90.00
_cell.angle_gamma   90.00
#
_symmetry.space_group_name_H-M   'P 1'
#
loop_
_entity.id
_entity.type
_entity.pdbx_description
1 polymer ?
#
loop_
_entity_poly.entity_id
_entity_poly.type
_entity_poly.pdbx_seq_one_letter_code
_entity_poly.pdbx_strand_id
1 'polypeptide(L)'
;MNTKKAIIKKPNKNNAFDTFKIIIPKDDKYLELSMCTDSREYIDTFVKILENCTEVEDYLDNVKEGISSLLIDLMDFMKNQQTGKIRKDYSVGQLVPHRQNMISRVGILGSIFKFLSLFDQKC
;
A
#
# COMPACT_ATOMS: atom_id res chain seq x y z
N MET A 1 25.20 0.37 8.18
CA MET A 1 24.10 1.38 8.12
C MET A 1 23.73 1.75 9.54
N ASN A 2 23.82 3.04 9.93
CA ASN A 2 23.38 3.50 11.24
C ASN A 2 21.87 3.74 11.23
N THR A 3 21.09 2.84 11.81
CA THR A 3 19.66 3.04 12.04
C THR A 3 19.48 4.04 13.19
N LYS A 4 19.07 5.27 12.86
CA LYS A 4 18.66 6.26 13.87
C LYS A 4 17.38 5.75 14.56
N LYS A 5 17.51 5.24 15.77
CA LYS A 5 16.40 4.79 16.61
C LYS A 5 15.90 5.96 17.45
N ALA A 6 14.59 6.21 17.48
CA ALA A 6 13.99 7.11 18.45
C ALA A 6 14.13 6.50 19.86
N ILE A 7 14.64 7.25 20.82
CA ILE A 7 14.84 6.79 22.20
C ILE A 7 13.98 7.65 23.12
N ILE A 8 13.07 7.03 23.84
CA ILE A 8 12.30 7.70 24.90
C ILE A 8 13.22 7.84 26.12
N LYS A 9 13.59 9.07 26.48
CA LYS A 9 14.40 9.39 27.67
C LYS A 9 13.63 10.33 28.59
N LYS A 10 14.06 10.43 29.86
CA LYS A 10 13.50 11.40 30.80
C LYS A 10 13.61 12.83 30.22
N PRO A 11 12.61 13.72 30.46
CA PRO A 11 12.63 15.08 29.91
C PRO A 11 13.92 15.81 30.27
N ASN A 12 14.70 16.21 29.26
CA ASN A 12 15.92 16.98 29.46
C ASN A 12 15.63 18.46 29.15
N LYS A 13 15.72 19.32 30.18
CA LYS A 13 15.50 20.77 30.04
C LYS A 13 16.45 21.45 29.04
N ASN A 14 17.56 20.80 28.68
CA ASN A 14 18.57 21.34 27.75
C ASN A 14 18.31 20.98 26.28
N ASN A 15 17.28 20.20 25.95
CA ASN A 15 16.98 19.82 24.57
C ASN A 15 15.83 20.66 24.02
N ALA A 16 16.05 21.98 23.91
CA ALA A 16 15.07 22.94 23.38
C ALA A 16 14.64 22.66 21.91
N PHE A 17 15.34 21.75 21.23
CA PHE A 17 15.07 21.32 19.87
C PHE A 17 14.25 20.02 19.78
N ASP A 18 13.90 19.39 20.91
CA ASP A 18 13.04 18.20 20.96
C ASP A 18 11.55 18.57 20.82
N THR A 19 11.27 19.41 19.82
CA THR A 19 9.94 19.91 19.51
C THR A 19 9.50 19.31 18.17
N PHE A 20 8.38 18.62 18.16
CA PHE A 20 7.80 18.07 16.94
C PHE A 20 6.88 19.10 16.30
N LYS A 21 7.13 19.42 15.03
CA LYS A 21 6.12 20.08 14.20
C LYS A 21 5.22 18.99 13.62
N ILE A 22 4.01 18.87 14.16
CA ILE A 22 2.97 18.02 13.55
C ILE A 22 2.49 18.74 12.29
N ILE A 23 2.72 18.13 11.13
CA ILE A 23 2.17 18.59 9.86
C ILE A 23 1.03 17.64 9.50
N ILE A 24 -0.20 18.12 9.62
CA ILE A 24 -1.39 17.39 9.15
C ILE A 24 -1.42 17.55 7.62
N PRO A 25 -1.26 16.46 6.84
CA PRO A 25 -1.35 16.54 5.40
C PRO A 25 -2.77 16.98 5.01
N LYS A 26 -2.88 17.90 4.04
CA LYS A 26 -4.19 18.26 3.47
C LYS A 26 -4.70 17.08 2.64
N ASP A 27 -5.68 16.40 3.22
CA ASP A 27 -6.70 15.45 2.75
C ASP A 27 -6.31 14.41 1.69
N ASP A 28 -5.88 14.80 0.49
CA ASP A 28 -5.72 13.85 -0.62
C ASP A 28 -4.49 12.94 -0.44
N LYS A 29 -3.38 13.43 0.11
CA LYS A 29 -2.17 12.60 0.31
C LYS A 29 -2.35 11.52 1.37
N TYR A 30 -3.13 11.82 2.41
CA TYR A 30 -3.44 10.86 3.46
C TYR A 30 -4.39 9.79 2.91
N LEU A 31 -5.40 10.21 2.14
CA LEU A 31 -6.28 9.28 1.45
C LEU A 31 -5.52 8.36 0.48
N GLU A 32 -4.66 8.93 -0.38
CA GLU A 32 -3.79 8.17 -1.30
C GLU A 32 -2.93 7.13 -0.55
N LEU A 33 -2.40 7.50 0.62
CA LEU A 33 -1.61 6.60 1.46
C LEU A 33 -2.45 5.51 2.10
N SER A 34 -3.62 5.86 2.64
CA SER A 34 -4.57 4.89 3.20
C SER A 34 -4.98 3.86 2.16
N MET A 35 -5.35 4.31 0.96
CA MET A 35 -5.68 3.42 -0.14
C MET A 35 -4.54 2.43 -0.43
N CYS A 36 -3.29 2.89 -0.44
CA CYS A 36 -2.14 2.01 -0.63
C CYS A 36 -1.94 1.03 0.53
N THR A 37 -2.10 1.46 1.78
CA THR A 37 -1.95 0.57 2.94
C THR A 37 -3.05 -0.48 2.99
N ASP A 38 -4.30 -0.07 2.75
CA ASP A 38 -5.46 -0.95 2.78
C ASP A 38 -5.39 -1.99 1.65
N SER A 39 -4.97 -1.55 0.45
CA SER A 39 -4.71 -2.46 -0.69
C SER A 39 -3.66 -3.51 -0.35
N ARG A 40 -2.57 -3.11 0.33
CA ARG A 40 -1.54 -4.05 0.76
C ARG A 40 -2.08 -5.06 1.76
N GLU A 41 -2.80 -4.60 2.78
CA GLU A 41 -3.37 -5.47 3.82
C GLU A 41 -4.36 -6.49 3.22
N TYR A 42 -5.12 -6.08 2.21
CA TYR A 42 -6.02 -6.98 1.47
C TYR A 42 -5.24 -8.08 0.74
N ILE A 43 -4.16 -7.73 0.02
CA ILE A 43 -3.28 -8.72 -0.65
C ILE A 43 -2.61 -9.63 0.38
N ASP A 44 -2.09 -9.07 1.47
CA ASP A 44 -1.44 -9.84 2.55
C ASP A 44 -2.42 -10.83 3.22
N THR A 45 -3.72 -10.53 3.22
CA THR A 45 -4.76 -11.46 3.70
C THR A 45 -4.87 -12.68 2.80
N PHE A 46 -4.88 -12.49 1.47
CA PHE A 46 -4.88 -13.63 0.53
C PHE A 46 -3.59 -14.43 0.55
N VAL A 47 -2.45 -13.75 0.70
CA VAL A 47 -1.17 -14.43 0.93
C VAL A 47 -1.27 -15.38 2.12
N LYS A 48 -1.82 -14.92 3.26
CA LYS A 48 -1.99 -15.77 4.45
C LYS A 48 -2.97 -16.91 4.22
N ILE A 49 -4.05 -16.68 3.48
CA ILE A 49 -4.99 -17.75 3.10
C ILE A 49 -4.25 -18.81 2.29
N LEU A 50 -3.55 -18.40 1.22
CA LEU A 50 -2.77 -19.31 0.40
C LEU A 50 -1.69 -20.04 1.20
N GLU A 51 -0.96 -19.37 2.10
CA GLU A 51 0.04 -20.03 2.95
C GLU A 51 -0.56 -21.19 3.77
N ASN A 52 -1.77 -21.03 4.29
CA ASN A 52 -2.39 -21.96 5.22
C ASN A 52 -3.35 -22.98 4.58
N CYS A 53 -3.80 -22.77 3.34
CA CYS A 53 -4.69 -23.72 2.66
C CYS A 53 -3.93 -24.94 2.08
N THR A 54 -4.50 -26.13 2.25
CA THR A 54 -4.04 -27.39 1.64
C THR A 54 -4.76 -27.71 0.33
N GLU A 55 -6.02 -27.30 0.16
CA GLU A 55 -6.83 -27.43 -1.06
C GLU A 55 -7.67 -26.15 -1.22
N VAL A 56 -7.76 -25.59 -2.43
CA VAL A 56 -8.20 -24.19 -2.65
C VAL A 56 -9.43 -24.09 -3.57
N GLU A 57 -10.04 -25.20 -3.99
CA GLU A 57 -10.94 -25.24 -5.16
C GLU A 57 -12.15 -24.27 -5.08
N ASP A 58 -12.87 -24.18 -3.97
CA ASP A 58 -14.04 -23.26 -3.86
C ASP A 58 -13.67 -21.82 -3.46
N TYR A 59 -12.51 -21.61 -2.86
CA TYR A 59 -12.05 -20.28 -2.44
C TYR A 59 -11.34 -19.53 -3.58
N LEU A 60 -10.88 -20.26 -4.60
CA LEU A 60 -9.99 -19.74 -5.63
C LEU A 60 -10.65 -18.66 -6.48
N ASP A 61 -11.90 -18.85 -6.89
CA ASP A 61 -12.56 -17.96 -7.84
C ASP A 61 -12.89 -16.59 -7.21
N ASN A 62 -13.38 -16.58 -5.96
CA ASN A 62 -13.60 -15.34 -5.21
C ASN A 62 -12.28 -14.61 -4.90
N VAL A 63 -11.21 -15.35 -4.58
CA VAL A 63 -9.88 -14.78 -4.35
C VAL A 63 -9.32 -14.17 -5.63
N LYS A 64 -9.42 -14.87 -6.77
CA LYS A 64 -8.98 -14.38 -8.08
C LYS A 64 -9.72 -13.12 -8.48
N GLU A 65 -11.05 -13.10 -8.35
CA GLU A 65 -11.86 -11.94 -8.74
C GLU A 65 -11.51 -10.72 -7.88
N GLY A 66 -11.47 -10.89 -6.56
CA GLY A 66 -11.15 -9.81 -5.63
C GLY A 66 -9.74 -9.24 -5.85
N ILE A 67 -8.74 -10.11 -6.06
CA ILE A 67 -7.37 -9.64 -6.29
C ILE A 67 -7.19 -9.03 -7.69
N SER A 68 -7.86 -9.56 -8.71
CA SER A 68 -7.78 -9.01 -10.07
C SER A 68 -8.38 -7.61 -10.12
N SER A 69 -9.55 -7.42 -9.49
CA SER A 69 -10.18 -6.10 -9.36
C SER A 69 -9.25 -5.10 -8.66
N LEU A 70 -8.65 -5.49 -7.53
CA LEU A 70 -7.71 -4.64 -6.80
C LEU A 70 -6.47 -4.26 -7.63
N LEU A 71 -5.91 -5.21 -8.39
CA LEU A 71 -4.75 -4.95 -9.24
C LEU A 71 -5.07 -3.96 -10.37
N ILE A 72 -6.27 -4.05 -10.94
CA ILE A 72 -6.78 -3.08 -11.93
C ILE A 72 -6.94 -1.70 -11.27
N ASP A 73 -7.55 -1.63 -10.09
CA ASP A 73 -7.74 -0.38 -9.35
C ASP A 73 -6.41 0.29 -9.01
N LEU A 74 -5.40 -0.48 -8.61
CA LEU A 74 -4.04 0.03 -8.36
C LEU A 74 -3.37 0.55 -9.63
N MET A 75 -3.59 -0.10 -10.77
CA MET A 75 -3.12 0.38 -12.07
C MET A 75 -3.77 1.71 -12.45
N ASP A 76 -5.09 1.81 -12.32
CA ASP A 76 -5.85 3.00 -12.64
C ASP A 76 -5.49 4.16 -11.70
N PHE A 77 -5.27 3.86 -10.42
CA PHE A 77 -4.76 4.79 -9.43
C PHE A 77 -3.41 5.39 -9.86
N MET A 78 -2.46 4.56 -10.31
CA MET A 78 -1.15 5.01 -10.83
C MET A 78 -1.25 5.85 -12.09
N LYS A 79 -2.28 5.63 -12.91
CA LYS A 79 -2.51 6.29 -14.21
C LYS A 79 -3.50 7.45 -14.14
N ASN A 80 -3.91 7.90 -12.95
CA ASN A 80 -4.86 9.01 -12.84
C ASN A 80 -6.21 8.70 -13.54
N GLN A 81 -6.61 7.42 -13.60
CA GLN A 81 -7.76 6.94 -14.37
C GLN A 81 -9.04 6.72 -13.53
N GLN A 82 -8.96 6.67 -12.21
CA GLN A 82 -10.16 6.53 -11.37
C GLN A 82 -11.09 7.74 -11.51
N THR A 83 -12.40 7.50 -11.63
CA THR A 83 -13.39 8.58 -11.71
C THR A 83 -13.62 9.18 -10.32
N GLY A 84 -13.36 10.49 -10.17
CA GLY A 84 -13.66 11.24 -8.94
C GLY A 84 -12.44 11.81 -8.22
N LYS A 85 -12.49 13.11 -7.89
CA LYS A 85 -11.54 13.91 -7.08
C LYS A 85 -10.05 13.59 -7.27
N ILE A 86 -9.67 13.19 -8.47
CA ILE A 86 -8.29 12.95 -8.78
C ILE A 86 -7.54 14.28 -8.85
N ARG A 87 -6.29 14.25 -8.39
CA ARG A 87 -5.27 15.27 -8.55
C ARG A 87 -5.45 16.06 -9.86
N LYS A 88 -5.94 17.29 -9.72
CA LYS A 88 -6.30 18.19 -10.83
C LYS A 88 -5.09 18.62 -11.66
N ASP A 89 -3.89 18.40 -11.13
CA ASP A 89 -2.60 18.69 -11.76
C ASP A 89 -2.15 17.62 -12.78
N TYR A 90 -2.86 16.50 -12.89
CA TYR A 90 -2.56 15.43 -13.84
C TYR A 90 -3.71 15.21 -14.82
N SER A 91 -3.38 14.88 -16.07
CA SER A 91 -4.37 14.47 -17.07
C SER A 91 -4.87 13.05 -16.79
N VAL A 92 -6.10 12.72 -17.21
CA VAL A 92 -6.61 11.33 -17.13
C VAL A 92 -5.72 10.41 -17.96
N GLY A 93 -5.33 9.25 -17.42
CA GLY A 93 -4.40 8.33 -18.07
C GLY A 93 -2.92 8.66 -17.88
N GLN A 94 -2.59 9.83 -17.33
CA GLN A 94 -1.20 10.21 -17.06
C GLN A 94 -0.65 9.47 -15.85
N LEU A 95 0.59 8.98 -15.94
CA LEU A 95 1.29 8.42 -14.79
C LEU A 95 1.48 9.50 -13.71
N VAL A 96 1.23 9.12 -12.46
CA VAL A 96 1.40 9.99 -11.28
C VAL A 96 2.60 9.49 -10.47
N PRO A 97 3.81 10.09 -10.62
CA PRO A 97 5.03 9.58 -9.99
C PRO A 97 4.94 9.49 -8.45
N HIS A 98 4.18 10.40 -7.83
CA HIS A 98 3.95 10.36 -6.39
C HIS A 98 3.25 9.06 -5.94
N ARG A 99 2.22 8.62 -6.68
CA ARG A 99 1.46 7.39 -6.38
C ARG A 99 2.30 6.15 -6.62
N GLN A 100 3.10 6.13 -7.70
CA GLN A 100 4.06 5.05 -7.96
C GLN A 100 5.09 4.91 -6.82
N ASN A 101 5.64 6.04 -6.35
CA ASN A 101 6.55 6.06 -5.21
C ASN A 101 5.86 5.55 -3.93
N MET A 102 4.61 5.95 -3.70
CA MET A 102 3.83 5.50 -2.55
C MET A 102 3.60 3.98 -2.54
N ILE A 103 3.18 3.40 -3.67
CA ILE A 103 3.04 1.95 -3.85
C ILE A 103 4.35 1.22 -3.56
N SER A 104 5.47 1.75 -4.09
CA SER A 104 6.81 1.20 -3.83
C SER A 104 7.17 1.26 -2.34
N ARG A 105 6.91 2.39 -1.66
CA ARG A 105 7.26 2.59 -0.24
C ARG A 105 6.40 1.77 0.72
N VAL A 106 5.10 1.61 0.42
CA VAL A 106 4.20 0.78 1.23
C VAL A 106 4.55 -0.71 1.08
N GLY A 107 5.19 -1.08 -0.03
CA GLY A 107 5.66 -2.44 -0.28
C GLY A 107 4.61 -3.34 -0.95
N ILE A 108 3.59 -2.75 -1.59
CA ILE A 108 2.53 -3.49 -2.29
C ILE A 108 3.12 -4.48 -3.30
N LEU A 109 4.14 -4.07 -4.07
CA LEU A 109 4.79 -4.94 -5.07
C LEU A 109 5.34 -6.23 -4.44
N GLY A 110 5.89 -6.14 -3.23
CA GLY A 110 6.38 -7.31 -2.51
C GLY A 110 5.25 -8.28 -2.17
N SER A 111 4.12 -7.76 -1.70
CA SER A 111 2.92 -8.56 -1.42
C SER A 111 2.35 -9.21 -2.69
N ILE A 112 2.31 -8.48 -3.81
CA ILE A 112 1.87 -9.01 -5.11
C ILE A 112 2.77 -10.17 -5.56
N PHE A 113 4.10 -9.99 -5.54
CA PHE A 113 5.02 -11.06 -5.96
C PHE A 113 4.93 -12.28 -5.04
N LYS A 114 4.75 -12.07 -3.74
CA LYS A 114 4.55 -13.17 -2.79
C LYS A 114 3.25 -13.91 -3.07
N PHE A 115 2.16 -13.20 -3.34
CA PHE A 115 0.88 -13.79 -3.74
C PHE A 115 1.04 -14.64 -5.01
N LEU A 116 1.61 -14.07 -6.09
CA LEU A 116 1.78 -14.77 -7.36
C LEU A 116 2.64 -16.04 -7.20
N SER A 117 3.71 -15.98 -6.42
CA SER A 117 4.56 -17.14 -6.14
C SER A 117 3.84 -18.25 -5.38
N LEU A 118 2.99 -17.90 -4.41
CA LEU A 118 2.23 -18.90 -3.65
C LEU A 118 1.08 -19.47 -4.49
N PHE A 119 0.48 -18.63 -5.32
CA PHE A 119 -0.59 -19.03 -6.22
C PHE A 119 -0.09 -20.07 -7.23
N ASP A 120 1.03 -19.81 -7.90
CA ASP A 120 1.69 -20.74 -8.85
C ASP A 120 2.12 -22.08 -8.23
N GLN A 121 2.42 -22.09 -6.93
CA GLN A 121 2.80 -23.31 -6.21
C GLN A 121 1.61 -24.18 -5.78
N LYS A 122 0.43 -23.58 -5.61
CA LYS A 122 -0.72 -24.20 -4.95
C LYS A 122 -1.92 -24.43 -5.87
N CYS A 123 -1.91 -23.86 -7.07
CA CYS A 123 -3.02 -23.86 -8.02
C CYS A 123 -2.51 -24.29 -9.39
#